data_AF-A0A9E1MLR2-F1
#
_entry.id   AF-A0A9E1MLR2-F1
#
_cell.length_a   1.000
_cell.length_b   1.000
_cell.length_c   1.000
_cell.angle_alpha   90.00
_cell.angle_beta   90.00
_cell.angle_gamma   90.00
#
_symmetry.space_group_name_H-M   'P 1'
#
loop_
_entity.id
_entity.type
_entity.pdbx_description
1 polymer ?
#
loop_
_entity_poly.entity_id
_entity_poly.type
_entity_poly.pdbx_seq_one_letter_code
_entity_poly.pdbx_strand_id
1 'polypeptide(L)'
;MNMLYERYMSLNIDGSWIGFETGDETPYFCTPLGAEILGWDNGIHYCFIEGFGEMVFCVNPETCCDHFVYPIASNFCDFLRLILATGNTNTLQQIIGWDKKTFEEFVNHPEEQQNKARPEVTSILNTIRKELNIVPIDPPFEYVKNLQAMFPYEQIAFPNTYYDTLGIERPDGTEPEENSFEFEPVEIKIYKD
;
A
#
# COMPACT_ATOMS: atom_id res chain seq x y z
N MET A 1 15.88 -11.69 1.43
CA MET A 1 14.54 -12.26 1.22
C MET A 1 14.01 -12.77 2.57
N ASN A 2 12.79 -12.37 2.93
CA ASN A 2 12.21 -12.63 4.24
C ASN A 2 11.70 -14.08 4.33
N MET A 3 12.23 -14.88 5.27
CA MET A 3 11.86 -16.31 5.40
C MET A 3 10.36 -16.53 5.66
N LEU A 4 9.68 -15.60 6.34
CA LEU A 4 8.24 -15.73 6.59
C LEU A 4 7.42 -15.42 5.35
N TYR A 5 7.87 -14.45 4.53
CA TYR A 5 7.25 -14.16 3.24
C TYR A 5 7.35 -15.37 2.29
N GLU A 6 8.54 -15.97 2.17
CA GLU A 6 8.72 -17.20 1.38
C GLU A 6 7.80 -18.34 1.85
N ARG A 7 7.68 -18.52 3.17
CA ARG A 7 6.75 -19.51 3.75
C ARG A 7 5.30 -19.18 3.43
N TYR A 8 4.88 -17.92 3.52
CA TYR A 8 3.55 -17.48 3.13
C TYR A 8 3.27 -17.83 1.66
N MET A 9 4.20 -17.50 0.75
CA MET A 9 4.07 -17.80 -0.67
C MET A 9 3.97 -19.31 -0.94
N SER A 10 4.69 -20.14 -0.16
CA SER A 10 4.63 -21.60 -0.27
C SER A 10 3.28 -22.21 0.12
N LEU A 11 2.40 -21.47 0.82
CA LEU A 11 1.04 -21.93 1.14
C LEU A 11 0.15 -21.99 -0.11
N ASN A 12 0.53 -21.33 -1.20
CA ASN A 12 -0.20 -21.33 -2.47
C ASN A 12 -1.70 -20.99 -2.29
N ILE A 13 -1.96 -19.97 -1.47
CA ILE A 13 -3.31 -19.45 -1.21
C ILE A 13 -3.66 -18.36 -2.23
N ASP A 14 -4.95 -18.25 -2.54
CA ASP A 14 -5.47 -17.18 -3.39
C ASP A 14 -5.56 -15.87 -2.58
N GLY A 15 -4.49 -15.07 -2.61
CA GLY A 15 -4.38 -13.82 -1.86
C GLY A 15 -5.38 -12.74 -2.25
N SER A 16 -6.05 -12.84 -3.40
CA SER A 16 -7.03 -11.85 -3.88
C SER A 16 -8.20 -11.67 -2.90
N TRP A 17 -8.60 -12.73 -2.19
CA TRP A 17 -9.68 -12.67 -1.19
C TRP A 17 -9.34 -11.84 0.04
N ILE A 18 -8.06 -11.64 0.33
CA ILE A 18 -7.60 -10.88 1.50
C ILE A 18 -6.92 -9.56 1.10
N GLY A 19 -6.96 -9.19 -0.19
CA GLY A 19 -6.29 -8.00 -0.70
C GLY A 19 -4.76 -8.11 -0.65
N PHE A 20 -4.21 -9.27 -0.96
CA PHE A 20 -2.77 -9.45 -1.03
C PHE A 20 -2.40 -10.41 -2.15
N GLU A 21 -2.77 -10.03 -3.38
CA GLU A 21 -2.50 -10.82 -4.56
C GLU A 21 -1.09 -10.57 -5.11
N THR A 22 -0.48 -11.61 -5.68
CA THR A 22 0.81 -11.45 -6.37
C THR A 22 0.57 -10.90 -7.76
N GLY A 23 1.27 -9.84 -8.12
CA GLY A 23 1.18 -9.21 -9.44
C GLY A 23 2.55 -8.89 -10.01
N ASP A 24 2.62 -8.79 -11.33
CA ASP A 24 3.80 -8.34 -12.10
C ASP A 24 3.56 -6.94 -12.69
N GLU A 25 2.83 -6.10 -11.94
CA GLU A 25 2.53 -4.75 -12.35
C GLU A 25 3.77 -3.85 -12.27
N THR A 26 3.82 -2.88 -13.17
CA THR A 26 4.89 -1.88 -13.18
C THR A 26 4.81 -0.98 -11.96
N PRO A 27 5.95 -0.64 -11.31
CA PRO A 27 5.99 0.36 -10.25
C PRO A 27 5.32 1.68 -10.66
N TYR A 28 4.54 2.26 -9.74
CA TYR A 28 4.02 3.62 -9.86
C TYR A 28 5.11 4.69 -9.75
N PHE A 29 4.79 5.91 -10.20
CA PHE A 29 5.66 7.09 -10.05
C PHE A 29 6.06 7.35 -8.59
N CYS A 30 5.20 7.00 -7.63
CA CYS A 30 5.41 7.12 -6.20
C CYS A 30 5.95 5.83 -5.54
N THR A 31 6.38 4.84 -6.32
CA THR A 31 7.06 3.67 -5.75
C THR A 31 8.47 4.06 -5.31
N PRO A 32 8.86 3.81 -4.05
CA PRO A 32 10.18 4.17 -3.54
C PRO A 32 11.33 3.50 -4.30
N LEU A 33 12.49 4.14 -4.29
CA LEU A 33 13.73 3.51 -4.75
C LEU A 33 14.08 2.32 -3.85
N GLY A 34 14.53 1.23 -4.45
CA GLY A 34 14.87 0.00 -3.70
C GLY A 34 13.65 -0.75 -3.14
N ALA A 35 12.45 -0.48 -3.67
CA ALA A 35 11.25 -1.19 -3.27
C ALA A 35 11.22 -2.64 -3.80
N GLU A 36 10.92 -3.60 -2.92
CA GLU A 36 10.59 -4.98 -3.26
C GLU A 36 9.07 -5.15 -3.10
N ILE A 37 8.34 -5.21 -4.22
CA ILE A 37 6.87 -5.34 -4.22
C ILE A 37 6.49 -6.76 -3.80
N LEU A 38 5.61 -6.85 -2.80
CA LEU A 38 5.19 -8.09 -2.17
C LEU A 38 3.84 -8.59 -2.67
N GLY A 39 2.94 -7.66 -3.00
CA GLY A 39 1.58 -7.94 -3.43
C GLY A 39 0.74 -6.68 -3.61
N TRP A 40 -0.47 -6.86 -4.11
CA TRP A 40 -1.38 -5.83 -4.60
C TRP A 40 -2.78 -6.00 -4.03
N ASP A 41 -3.54 -4.91 -4.06
CA ASP A 41 -4.99 -4.88 -3.89
C ASP A 41 -5.56 -3.60 -4.51
N ASN A 42 -6.44 -3.73 -5.50
CA ASN A 42 -7.19 -2.62 -6.10
C ASN A 42 -6.35 -1.38 -6.49
N GLY A 43 -5.19 -1.59 -7.15
CA GLY A 43 -4.32 -0.49 -7.57
C GLY A 43 -3.45 0.11 -6.46
N ILE A 44 -3.36 -0.56 -5.31
CA ILE A 44 -2.43 -0.26 -4.23
C ILE A 44 -1.49 -1.45 -4.08
N HIS A 45 -0.20 -1.21 -3.83
CA HIS A 45 0.74 -2.28 -3.55
C HIS A 45 1.43 -2.15 -2.19
N TYR A 46 1.93 -3.29 -1.72
CA TYR A 46 2.73 -3.38 -0.51
C TYR A 46 4.16 -3.73 -0.87
N CYS A 47 5.11 -3.08 -0.22
CA CYS A 47 6.53 -3.33 -0.48
C CYS A 47 7.38 -3.34 0.80
N PHE A 48 8.54 -3.98 0.72
CA PHE A 48 9.68 -3.58 1.53
C PHE A 48 10.42 -2.44 0.83
N ILE A 49 11.13 -1.61 1.59
CA ILE A 49 12.01 -0.57 1.06
C ILE A 49 13.41 -0.80 1.61
N GLU A 50 14.40 -0.84 0.74
CA GLU A 50 15.81 -0.96 1.14
C GLU A 50 16.18 0.10 2.20
N GLY A 51 16.86 -0.32 3.27
CA GLY A 51 17.22 0.56 4.39
C GLY A 51 16.22 0.59 5.55
N PHE A 52 14.97 0.12 5.38
CA PHE A 52 13.95 0.08 6.43
C PHE A 52 13.70 -1.31 7.05
N GLY A 53 14.60 -2.26 6.79
CA GLY A 53 14.50 -3.62 7.33
C GLY A 53 13.33 -4.40 6.73
N GLU A 54 12.53 -5.04 7.57
CA GLU A 54 11.37 -5.83 7.14
C GLU A 54 10.03 -5.05 7.20
N MET A 55 10.09 -3.73 7.39
CA MET A 55 8.90 -2.90 7.49
C MET A 55 8.09 -2.97 6.19
N VAL A 56 6.78 -3.22 6.32
CA VAL A 56 5.85 -3.26 5.19
C VAL A 56 5.21 -1.89 5.02
N PHE A 57 5.35 -1.36 3.82
CA PHE A 57 4.76 -0.10 3.38
C PHE A 57 3.57 -0.35 2.48
N CYS A 58 2.60 0.56 2.55
CA CYS A 58 1.55 0.69 1.57
C CYS A 58 1.92 1.82 0.60
N VAL A 59 1.75 1.59 -0.70
CA VAL A 59 1.99 2.57 -1.77
C VAL A 59 0.67 2.80 -2.50
N ASN A 60 0.07 3.97 -2.25
CA ASN A 60 -1.22 4.36 -2.80
C ASN A 60 -1.03 5.58 -3.73
N PRO A 61 -1.13 5.42 -5.06
CA PRO A 61 -0.99 6.53 -6.02
C PRO A 61 -2.19 7.49 -6.02
N GLU A 62 -3.33 7.08 -5.46
CA GLU A 62 -4.58 7.85 -5.39
C GLU A 62 -4.93 8.20 -3.94
N THR A 63 -3.92 8.51 -3.15
CA THR A 63 -4.08 8.83 -1.73
C THR A 63 -4.79 10.17 -1.52
N CYS A 64 -5.68 10.23 -0.52
CA CYS A 64 -6.31 11.47 -0.05
C CYS A 64 -5.57 12.09 1.15
N CYS A 65 -4.35 11.61 1.47
CA CYS A 65 -3.54 12.13 2.56
C CYS A 65 -2.21 12.69 2.04
N ASP A 66 -1.40 13.27 2.95
CA ASP A 66 -0.15 13.95 2.60
C ASP A 66 0.98 13.01 2.13
N HIS A 67 0.76 11.69 2.19
CA HIS A 67 1.77 10.68 1.87
C HIS A 67 1.22 9.61 0.90
N PHE A 68 1.92 9.44 -0.22
CA PHE A 68 1.69 8.31 -1.15
C PHE A 68 2.18 6.98 -0.57
N VAL A 69 3.19 7.03 0.29
CA VAL A 69 3.83 5.85 0.88
C VAL A 69 3.84 5.98 2.40
N TYR A 70 3.35 4.96 3.08
CA TYR A 70 3.27 4.97 4.54
C TYR A 70 3.44 3.57 5.14
N PRO A 71 4.06 3.48 6.32
CA PRO A 71 4.26 2.21 6.99
C PRO A 71 2.93 1.68 7.56
N ILE A 72 2.74 0.38 7.42
CA ILE A 72 1.58 -0.33 7.97
C ILE A 72 2.01 -1.36 9.01
N ALA A 73 3.18 -1.99 8.86
CA ALA A 73 3.68 -2.95 9.82
C ALA A 73 5.19 -2.89 9.97
N SER A 74 5.70 -3.02 11.20
CA SER A 74 7.13 -3.05 11.51
C SER A 74 7.89 -4.23 10.91
N ASN A 75 7.17 -5.30 10.55
CA ASN A 75 7.69 -6.50 9.90
C ASN A 75 6.56 -7.25 9.18
N PHE A 76 6.93 -8.22 8.33
CA PHE A 76 5.95 -9.02 7.58
C PHE A 76 5.03 -9.88 8.46
N CYS A 77 5.50 -10.34 9.63
CA CYS A 77 4.65 -11.07 10.57
C CYS A 77 3.51 -10.17 11.05
N ASP A 78 3.82 -8.96 11.51
CA ASP A 78 2.81 -8.00 11.98
C ASP A 78 1.86 -7.56 10.86
N PHE A 79 2.31 -7.54 9.60
CA PHE A 79 1.43 -7.32 8.45
C PHE A 79 0.37 -8.43 8.32
N LEU A 80 0.78 -9.71 8.39
CA LEU A 80 -0.17 -10.83 8.41
C LEU A 80 -1.08 -10.81 9.64
N ARG A 81 -0.57 -10.38 10.80
CA ARG A 81 -1.36 -10.21 12.04
C ARG A 81 -2.41 -9.10 11.91
N LEU A 82 -2.09 -8.03 11.18
CA LEU A 82 -3.04 -6.97 10.85
C LEU A 82 -4.13 -7.48 9.91
N ILE A 83 -3.77 -8.18 8.83
CA ILE A 83 -4.76 -8.82 7.93
C ILE A 83 -5.66 -9.80 8.71
N LEU A 84 -5.11 -10.57 9.65
CA LEU A 84 -5.91 -11.43 10.52
C LEU A 84 -6.88 -10.65 11.42
N ALA A 85 -6.48 -9.46 11.87
CA ALA A 85 -7.30 -8.61 12.73
C ALA A 85 -8.42 -7.91 11.95
N THR A 86 -8.13 -7.38 10.76
CA THR A 86 -9.07 -6.61 9.94
C THR A 86 -9.91 -7.51 9.01
N GLY A 87 -9.33 -8.60 8.52
CA GLY A 87 -9.95 -9.57 7.61
C GLY A 87 -9.35 -9.53 6.20
N ASN A 88 -8.90 -8.36 5.77
CA ASN A 88 -8.28 -8.07 4.49
C ASN A 88 -7.44 -6.79 4.63
N THR A 89 -6.84 -6.31 3.56
CA THR A 89 -6.06 -5.08 3.55
C THR A 89 -6.85 -3.78 3.33
N ASN A 90 -8.14 -3.83 2.99
CA ASN A 90 -8.96 -2.65 2.69
C ASN A 90 -8.89 -1.59 3.82
N THR A 91 -8.99 -2.06 5.08
CA THR A 91 -8.82 -1.19 6.26
C THR A 91 -7.42 -0.57 6.32
N LEU A 92 -6.38 -1.34 5.98
CA LEU A 92 -4.98 -0.91 6.07
C LEU A 92 -4.62 0.14 5.01
N GLN A 93 -5.30 0.15 3.87
CA GLN A 93 -5.13 1.15 2.80
C GLN A 93 -5.64 2.54 3.17
N GLN A 94 -6.55 2.64 4.14
CA GLN A 94 -7.26 3.89 4.43
C GLN A 94 -6.92 4.45 5.82
N ILE A 95 -6.42 3.60 6.73
CA ILE A 95 -6.17 3.92 8.14
C ILE A 95 -5.24 5.12 8.39
N ILE A 96 -4.39 5.48 7.42
CA ILE A 96 -3.51 6.65 7.56
C ILE A 96 -4.29 7.94 7.80
N GLY A 97 -5.41 8.14 7.09
CA GLY A 97 -6.23 9.34 7.19
C GLY A 97 -7.30 9.29 8.28
N TRP A 98 -7.41 8.19 9.03
CA TRP A 98 -8.52 7.96 9.95
C TRP A 98 -8.19 8.25 11.40
N ASP A 99 -9.19 8.77 12.12
CA ASP A 99 -9.24 8.71 13.56
C ASP A 99 -9.81 7.36 14.04
N LYS A 100 -9.79 7.14 15.36
CA LYS A 100 -10.25 5.87 15.94
C LYS A 100 -11.73 5.61 15.66
N LYS A 101 -12.56 6.65 15.64
CA LYS A 101 -14.00 6.53 15.43
C LYS A 101 -14.28 6.10 13.99
N THR A 102 -13.66 6.75 13.00
CA THR A 102 -13.80 6.36 11.59
C THR A 102 -13.32 4.93 11.36
N PHE A 103 -12.19 4.54 11.97
CA PHE A 103 -11.72 3.16 11.93
C PHE A 103 -12.76 2.19 12.49
N GLU A 104 -13.28 2.44 13.70
CA GLU A 104 -14.28 1.59 14.35
C GLU A 104 -15.59 1.51 13.55
N GLU A 105 -16.05 2.63 12.98
CA GLU A 105 -17.23 2.65 12.12
C GLU A 105 -17.03 1.83 10.84
N PHE A 106 -15.86 1.96 10.20
CA PHE A 106 -15.53 1.23 8.99
C PHE A 106 -15.44 -0.28 9.24
N VAL A 107 -14.63 -0.71 10.21
CA VAL A 107 -14.45 -2.15 10.46
C VAL A 107 -15.76 -2.82 10.90
N ASN A 108 -16.68 -2.08 11.55
CA ASN A 108 -17.99 -2.60 11.94
C ASN A 108 -19.08 -2.42 10.88
N HIS A 109 -18.75 -1.84 9.72
CA HIS A 109 -19.72 -1.65 8.64
C HIS A 109 -20.26 -3.02 8.16
N PRO A 110 -21.58 -3.15 7.89
CA PRO A 110 -22.16 -4.44 7.52
C PRO A 110 -21.50 -5.12 6.32
N GLU A 111 -21.06 -4.35 5.32
CA GLU A 111 -20.37 -4.89 4.14
C GLU A 111 -18.98 -5.43 4.46
N GLU A 112 -18.21 -4.74 5.32
CA GLU A 112 -16.90 -5.21 5.77
C GLU A 112 -17.05 -6.48 6.62
N GLN A 113 -18.03 -6.51 7.53
CA GLN A 113 -18.33 -7.71 8.32
C GLN A 113 -18.78 -8.88 7.44
N GLN A 114 -19.60 -8.61 6.41
CA GLN A 114 -20.04 -9.64 5.47
C GLN A 114 -18.87 -10.16 4.62
N ASN A 115 -17.99 -9.28 4.14
CA ASN A 115 -16.80 -9.65 3.40
C ASN A 115 -15.89 -10.55 4.25
N LYS A 116 -15.59 -10.13 5.48
CA LYS A 116 -14.78 -10.89 6.44
C LYS A 116 -15.35 -12.26 6.78
N ALA A 117 -16.68 -12.40 6.77
CA ALA A 117 -17.38 -13.66 7.05
C ALA A 117 -17.45 -14.62 5.86
N ARG A 118 -16.98 -14.23 4.66
CA ARG A 118 -17.03 -15.10 3.47
C ARG A 118 -16.20 -16.38 3.70
N PRO A 119 -16.68 -17.55 3.22
CA PRO A 119 -15.94 -18.81 3.34
C PRO A 119 -14.52 -18.75 2.76
N GLU A 120 -14.34 -18.06 1.64
CA GLU A 120 -13.06 -17.89 0.95
C GLU A 120 -12.06 -17.13 1.83
N VAL A 121 -12.49 -15.98 2.36
CA VAL A 121 -11.70 -15.14 3.28
C VAL A 121 -11.37 -15.91 4.55
N THR A 122 -12.38 -16.45 5.23
CA THR A 122 -12.17 -17.17 6.49
C THR A 122 -11.29 -18.40 6.34
N SER A 123 -11.40 -19.14 5.23
CA SER A 123 -10.53 -20.28 4.93
C SER A 123 -9.07 -19.86 4.82
N ILE A 124 -8.77 -18.81 4.05
CA ILE A 124 -7.41 -18.29 3.87
C ILE A 124 -6.83 -17.80 5.20
N LEU A 125 -7.58 -16.98 5.94
CA LEU A 125 -7.15 -16.49 7.26
C LEU A 125 -6.90 -17.63 8.25
N ASN A 126 -7.70 -18.70 8.20
CA ASN A 126 -7.49 -19.89 9.03
C ASN A 126 -6.23 -20.65 8.63
N THR A 127 -5.93 -20.76 7.33
CA THR A 127 -4.68 -21.37 6.83
C THR A 127 -3.46 -20.58 7.30
N ILE A 128 -3.45 -19.26 7.12
CA ILE A 128 -2.38 -18.37 7.60
C ILE A 128 -2.15 -18.58 9.10
N ARG A 129 -3.23 -18.54 9.90
CA ARG A 129 -3.16 -18.72 11.36
C ARG A 129 -2.54 -20.05 11.75
N LYS A 130 -2.97 -21.14 11.13
CA LYS A 130 -2.56 -22.52 11.47
C LYS A 130 -1.15 -22.84 10.99
N GLU A 131 -0.88 -22.60 9.71
CA GLU A 131 0.38 -23.03 9.06
C GLU A 131 1.56 -22.15 9.44
N LEU A 132 1.31 -20.86 9.73
CA LEU A 132 2.35 -19.91 10.14
C LEU A 132 2.40 -19.67 11.65
N ASN A 133 1.44 -20.20 12.42
CA ASN A 133 1.31 -20.01 13.87
C ASN A 133 1.28 -18.51 14.27
N ILE A 134 0.47 -17.73 13.54
CA ILE A 134 0.33 -16.28 13.69
C ILE A 134 -1.04 -15.97 14.30
N VAL A 135 -1.12 -14.99 15.20
CA VAL A 135 -2.37 -14.54 15.84
C VAL A 135 -2.65 -13.07 15.52
N PRO A 136 -3.92 -12.63 15.40
CA PRO A 136 -4.25 -11.25 15.08
C PRO A 136 -3.61 -10.27 16.08
N ILE A 137 -3.29 -9.07 15.60
CA ILE A 137 -2.84 -7.99 16.48
C ILE A 137 -4.05 -7.36 17.19
N ASP A 138 -3.86 -6.95 18.44
CA ASP A 138 -4.90 -6.29 19.25
C ASP A 138 -4.26 -5.26 20.19
N PRO A 139 -4.59 -3.95 20.11
CA PRO A 139 -5.50 -3.35 19.12
C PRO A 139 -4.78 -2.93 17.82
N PRO A 140 -5.38 -3.20 16.64
CA PRO A 140 -4.74 -2.89 15.34
C PRO A 140 -4.61 -1.39 15.06
N PHE A 141 -5.58 -0.57 15.48
CA PHE A 141 -5.57 0.86 15.18
C PHE A 141 -4.40 1.58 15.85
N GLU A 142 -4.26 1.45 17.17
CA GLU A 142 -3.18 2.10 17.92
C GLU A 142 -1.81 1.60 17.48
N TYR A 143 -1.68 0.32 17.12
CA TYR A 143 -0.43 -0.19 16.56
C TYR A 143 -0.01 0.58 15.30
N VAL A 144 -0.90 0.68 14.30
CA VAL A 144 -0.59 1.37 13.05
C VAL A 144 -0.38 2.86 13.27
N LYS A 145 -1.23 3.53 14.06
CA LYS A 145 -1.07 4.98 14.32
C LYS A 145 0.23 5.31 15.05
N ASN A 146 0.64 4.48 16.02
CA ASN A 146 1.93 4.67 16.70
C ASN A 146 3.11 4.48 15.75
N LEU A 147 3.07 3.46 14.90
CA LEU A 147 4.09 3.23 13.87
C LEU A 147 4.19 4.43 12.92
N GLN A 148 3.05 4.90 12.41
CA GLN A 148 2.98 6.05 11.50
C GLN A 148 3.48 7.34 12.15
N ALA A 149 3.17 7.59 13.42
CA ALA A 149 3.58 8.81 14.12
C ALA A 149 5.09 8.88 14.39
N MET A 150 5.75 7.73 14.51
CA MET A 150 7.18 7.63 14.79
C MET A 150 8.05 7.52 13.54
N PHE A 151 7.43 7.36 12.36
CA PHE A 151 8.16 7.07 11.13
C PHE A 151 8.74 8.35 10.49
N PRO A 152 10.04 8.35 10.12
CA PRO A 152 10.68 9.47 9.45
C PRO A 152 10.41 9.47 7.93
N TYR A 153 9.27 10.00 7.51
CA TYR A 153 8.83 9.99 6.11
C TYR A 153 9.82 10.62 5.12
N GLU A 154 10.59 11.62 5.58
CA GLU A 154 11.61 12.30 4.78
C GLU A 154 12.78 11.39 4.36
N GLN A 155 12.91 10.22 4.98
CA GLN A 155 13.95 9.25 4.64
C GLN A 155 13.54 8.34 3.47
N ILE A 156 12.28 8.38 3.02
CA ILE A 156 11.87 7.65 1.83
C ILE A 156 12.41 8.36 0.59
N ALA A 157 13.28 7.69 -0.14
CA ALA A 157 13.79 8.16 -1.42
C ALA A 157 12.86 7.71 -2.56
N PHE A 158 12.58 8.62 -3.47
CA PHE A 158 11.73 8.37 -4.64
C PHE A 158 12.51 8.51 -5.95
N PRO A 159 12.06 7.87 -7.04
CA PRO A 159 12.65 8.08 -8.36
C PRO A 159 12.40 9.51 -8.85
N ASN A 160 13.21 9.98 -9.80
CA ASN A 160 13.06 11.33 -10.38
C ASN A 160 11.67 11.58 -10.96
N THR A 161 11.05 10.55 -11.54
CA THR A 161 9.67 10.60 -12.04
C THR A 161 8.65 11.01 -10.98
N TYR A 162 8.90 10.73 -9.71
CA TYR A 162 8.07 11.20 -8.60
C TYR A 162 8.04 12.72 -8.51
N TYR A 163 9.23 13.32 -8.40
CA TYR A 163 9.40 14.76 -8.26
C TYR A 163 8.90 15.50 -9.51
N ASP A 164 9.19 14.95 -10.69
CA ASP A 164 8.74 15.49 -11.98
C ASP A 164 7.21 15.49 -12.09
N THR A 165 6.56 14.39 -11.68
CA THR A 165 5.10 14.24 -11.73
C THR A 165 4.41 15.24 -10.80
N LEU A 166 5.01 15.53 -9.65
CA LEU A 166 4.49 16.48 -8.67
C LEU A 166 4.91 17.93 -8.95
N GLY A 167 5.80 18.17 -9.92
CA GLY A 167 6.33 19.50 -10.22
C GLY A 167 7.17 20.10 -9.07
N ILE A 168 7.84 19.24 -8.29
CA ILE A 168 8.70 19.64 -7.17
C ILE A 168 10.17 19.41 -7.50
N GLU A 169 11.06 20.12 -6.80
CA GLU A 169 12.50 20.05 -7.04
C GLU A 169 13.06 18.67 -6.65
N ARG A 170 13.95 18.12 -7.49
CA ARG A 170 14.62 16.85 -7.22
C ARG A 170 15.68 17.02 -6.12
N PRO A 171 15.80 16.11 -5.15
CA PRO A 171 16.79 16.22 -4.08
C PRO A 171 18.24 16.18 -4.56
N ASP A 172 18.50 15.60 -5.74
CA ASP A 172 19.82 15.51 -6.35
C ASP A 172 20.20 16.76 -7.16
N GLY A 173 19.29 17.73 -7.28
CA GLY A 173 19.48 18.98 -8.04
C GLY A 173 19.47 18.80 -9.55
N THR A 174 19.10 17.62 -10.07
CA THR A 174 18.93 17.43 -11.51
C THR A 174 17.63 18.08 -12.00
N GLU A 175 17.60 18.47 -13.27
CA GLU A 175 16.39 19.01 -13.91
C GLU A 175 15.65 17.90 -14.68
N PRO A 176 14.32 18.03 -14.85
CA PRO A 176 13.56 17.19 -15.78
C PRO A 176 14.15 17.25 -17.18
N GLU A 177 14.19 16.13 -17.89
CA GLU A 177 14.52 16.18 -19.31
C GLU A 177 13.43 16.99 -20.03
N GLU A 178 13.82 18.08 -20.69
CA GLU A 178 12.91 18.86 -21.54
C GLU A 178 12.44 17.99 -22.72
N ASN A 179 11.33 17.29 -22.54
CA ASN A 179 10.56 16.79 -23.68
C ASN A 179 9.82 17.97 -24.29
N SER A 180 10.53 18.75 -25.11
CA SER A 180 9.95 19.79 -25.95
C SER A 180 9.05 19.14 -27.01
N PHE A 181 7.81 18.82 -26.65
CA PHE A 181 6.77 18.61 -27.64
C PHE A 181 6.35 20.00 -28.13
N GLU A 182 6.87 20.42 -29.28
CA GLU A 182 6.28 21.52 -30.04
C GLU A 182 4.86 21.11 -30.43
N PHE A 183 3.87 21.64 -29.74
CA PHE A 183 2.48 21.54 -30.18
C PHE A 183 2.26 22.56 -31.30
N GLU A 184 2.01 22.08 -32.51
CA GLU A 184 1.59 22.97 -33.59
C GLU A 184 0.25 23.64 -33.21
N PRO A 185 0.13 24.97 -33.37
CA PRO A 185 -1.12 25.66 -33.08
C PRO A 185 -2.24 25.18 -34.01
N VAL A 186 -3.35 24.72 -33.44
CA VAL A 186 -4.54 24.32 -34.20
C VAL A 186 -5.32 25.58 -34.60
N GLU A 187 -5.41 25.86 -35.90
CA GLU A 187 -6.31 26.90 -36.43
C GLU A 187 -7.77 26.46 -36.33
N ILE A 188 -8.52 27.02 -35.37
CA ILE A 188 -9.98 26.84 -35.30
C ILE A 188 -10.65 27.93 -36.15
N LYS A 189 -11.23 27.52 -37.30
CA LYS A 189 -12.06 28.41 -38.12
C LYS A 189 -13.50 28.42 -37.62
N ILE A 190 -13.90 29.54 -37.03
CA ILE A 190 -15.28 29.79 -36.60
C ILE A 190 -16.05 30.38 -37.78
N TYR A 191 -17.03 29.64 -38.29
CA TYR A 191 -18.00 30.15 -39.25
C TYR A 191 -19.19 30.72 -38.49
N LYS A 192 -19.58 31.95 -38.79
CA LYS A 192 -20.85 32.53 -38.31
C LYS A 192 -21.89 32.29 -39.39
N ASP A 193 -23.02 31.71 -38.99
CA ASP A 193 -24.24 31.58 -39.81
C ASP A 193 -24.85 32.95 -40.16
#